data_AF-A0A7K2F1E1-F1
#
_entry.id   AF-A0A7K2F1E1-F1
#
_cell.length_a   1.000
_cell.length_b   1.000
_cell.length_c   1.000
_cell.angle_alpha   90.00
_cell.angle_beta   90.00
_cell.angle_gamma   90.00
#
_symmetry.space_group_name_H-M   'P 1'
#
loop_
_entity.id
_entity.type
_entity.pdbx_description
1 polymer ?
#
loop_
_entity_poly.entity_id
_entity_poly.type
_entity_poly.pdbx_seq_one_letter_code
_entity_poly.pdbx_strand_id
1 'polypeptide(L)'
;MTLEPLARPARLRPGARVAVVAPSGPVPPERLERGLDLLRGWDLDPVVAPHALDTHPELDHLAGADEDRARDLQEAWCDPSVDAVLCARGGYGAHRMVDLLDWSAIRAAGPKVFVGYSDITVLHEAFALRAGFSTLHGPMVATEVFLKDAATQQALWSTLFEPESVRTLGLEAAVALVPGRARGITYGGCASLLAADAGTPRARTSAEGGLFVIEDTGEEPYRLDGILTRLLRIGALDGIAGVVCGSWEACGPYEGVRAVLADRLGGLGIPVVEELGFGHGPTALTVPLGVPAVLDAPADGGRCTLTSEVPALL
;
A
#
# COMPACT_ATOMS: atom_id res chain seq x y z
N MET A 1 -14.97 14.14 7.13
CA MET A 1 -14.97 14.61 5.74
C MET A 1 -15.03 13.37 4.89
N THR A 2 -15.99 13.30 3.98
CA THR A 2 -16.10 12.20 3.02
C THR A 2 -14.85 12.12 2.15
N LEU A 3 -14.35 10.92 1.90
CA LEU A 3 -13.21 10.72 1.01
C LEU A 3 -13.61 11.02 -0.43
N GLU A 4 -12.73 11.73 -1.12
CA GLU A 4 -12.85 12.07 -2.53
C GLU A 4 -11.75 11.38 -3.35
N PRO A 5 -11.99 11.12 -4.66
CA PRO A 5 -10.95 10.61 -5.55
C PRO A 5 -9.70 11.50 -5.56
N LEU A 6 -8.52 10.88 -5.51
CA LEU A 6 -7.23 11.56 -5.55
C LEU A 6 -6.71 11.72 -6.98
N ALA A 7 -5.76 12.64 -7.18
CA ALA A 7 -5.14 12.83 -8.48
C ALA A 7 -4.29 11.62 -8.87
N ARG A 8 -4.58 11.05 -10.04
CA ARG A 8 -3.90 9.86 -10.57
C ARG A 8 -2.73 10.25 -11.48
N PRO A 9 -1.58 9.57 -11.37
CA PRO A 9 -0.47 9.79 -12.28
C PRO A 9 -0.74 9.14 -13.65
N ALA A 10 0.05 9.51 -14.65
CA ALA A 10 0.06 8.83 -15.94
C ALA A 10 0.64 7.41 -15.80
N ARG A 11 0.19 6.49 -16.65
CA ARG A 11 0.80 5.16 -16.79
C ARG A 11 2.25 5.25 -17.28
N LEU A 12 3.00 4.18 -17.06
CA LEU A 12 4.35 4.04 -17.59
C LEU A 12 4.35 3.56 -19.04
N ARG A 13 5.48 3.80 -19.71
CA ARG A 13 5.76 3.39 -21.08
C ARG A 13 7.18 2.85 -21.16
N PRO A 14 7.52 2.04 -22.18
CA PRO A 14 8.90 1.69 -22.44
C PRO A 14 9.80 2.93 -22.48
N GLY A 15 10.93 2.87 -21.79
CA GLY A 15 11.88 3.95 -21.56
C GLY A 15 11.58 4.84 -20.35
N ALA A 16 10.49 4.62 -19.62
CA ALA A 16 10.17 5.42 -18.43
C ALA A 16 11.25 5.28 -17.36
N ARG A 17 11.62 6.41 -16.75
CA ARG A 17 12.67 6.49 -15.72
C ARG A 17 12.07 6.25 -14.36
N VAL A 18 12.58 5.24 -13.66
CA VAL A 18 12.03 4.77 -12.38
C VAL A 18 13.06 4.93 -11.28
N ALA A 19 12.84 5.87 -10.36
CA ALA A 19 13.69 5.99 -9.19
C ALA A 19 13.36 4.88 -8.18
N VAL A 20 14.39 4.24 -7.63
CA VAL A 20 14.27 3.22 -6.59
C VAL A 20 14.86 3.74 -5.29
N VAL A 21 14.02 3.87 -4.26
CA VAL A 21 14.35 4.51 -2.97
C VAL A 21 14.17 3.54 -1.80
N ALA A 22 14.86 3.78 -0.67
CA ALA A 22 14.75 2.94 0.53
C ALA A 22 14.29 3.75 1.76
N PRO A 23 13.01 4.15 1.85
CA PRO A 23 12.53 5.05 2.90
C PRO A 23 12.30 4.34 4.26
N SER A 24 12.67 3.06 4.36
CA SER A 24 12.33 2.16 5.46
C SER A 24 13.57 1.37 5.91
N GLY A 25 13.49 0.04 5.97
CA GLY A 25 14.58 -0.82 6.42
C GLY A 25 15.62 -1.15 5.33
N PRO A 26 16.81 -1.66 5.73
CA PRO A 26 17.95 -1.88 4.84
C PRO A 26 17.63 -2.86 3.70
N VAL A 27 18.26 -2.64 2.56
CA VAL A 27 18.01 -3.37 1.31
C VAL A 27 19.14 -4.35 1.03
N PRO A 28 18.88 -5.66 0.90
CA PRO A 28 19.90 -6.61 0.47
C PRO A 28 20.34 -6.32 -0.98
N PRO A 29 21.63 -5.98 -1.25
CA PRO A 29 22.08 -5.53 -2.57
C PRO A 29 21.80 -6.54 -3.69
N GLU A 30 21.96 -7.83 -3.40
CA GLU A 30 21.72 -8.90 -4.37
C GLU A 30 20.23 -9.04 -4.74
N ARG A 31 19.32 -8.73 -3.82
CA ARG A 31 17.88 -8.71 -4.10
C ARG A 31 17.51 -7.48 -4.90
N LEU A 32 18.10 -6.32 -4.57
CA LEU A 32 17.90 -5.10 -5.32
C LEU A 32 18.32 -5.29 -6.78
N GLU A 33 19.52 -5.79 -7.05
CA GLU A 33 20.01 -5.96 -8.41
C GLU A 33 19.09 -6.87 -9.25
N ARG A 34 18.65 -8.00 -8.68
CA ARG A 34 17.69 -8.88 -9.34
C ARG A 34 16.35 -8.19 -9.64
N GLY A 35 15.90 -7.33 -8.74
CA GLY A 35 14.69 -6.53 -8.95
C GLY A 35 14.87 -5.48 -10.05
N LEU A 36 16.03 -4.82 -10.10
CA LEU A 36 16.38 -3.88 -11.16
C LEU A 36 16.44 -4.58 -12.52
N ASP A 37 16.97 -5.80 -12.59
CA ASP A 37 16.98 -6.60 -13.82
C ASP A 37 15.57 -6.92 -14.33
N LEU A 38 14.61 -7.20 -13.43
CA LEU A 38 13.21 -7.37 -13.82
C LEU A 38 12.63 -6.09 -14.40
N LEU A 39 12.89 -4.93 -13.77
CA LEU A 39 12.42 -3.63 -14.27
C LEU A 39 13.05 -3.28 -15.63
N ARG A 40 14.35 -3.54 -15.82
CA ARG A 40 15.03 -3.40 -17.13
C ARG A 40 14.41 -4.32 -18.16
N GLY A 41 14.04 -5.55 -17.77
CA GLY A 41 13.32 -6.50 -18.62
C GLY A 41 11.90 -6.07 -18.99
N TRP A 42 11.32 -5.10 -18.29
CA TRP A 42 10.06 -4.42 -18.65
C TRP A 42 10.28 -3.17 -19.50
N ASP A 43 11.47 -3.00 -20.07
CA ASP A 43 11.91 -1.82 -20.82
C ASP A 43 11.87 -0.52 -20.00
N LEU A 44 12.08 -0.57 -18.67
CA LEU A 44 12.21 0.61 -17.82
C LEU A 44 13.69 1.02 -17.65
N ASP A 45 13.93 2.28 -17.30
CA ASP A 45 15.25 2.81 -16.90
C ASP A 45 15.29 3.00 -15.37
N PRO A 46 15.60 1.93 -14.58
CA PRO A 46 15.62 2.04 -13.14
C PRO A 46 16.91 2.71 -12.63
N VAL A 47 16.75 3.68 -11.74
CA VAL A 47 17.82 4.49 -11.15
C VAL A 47 17.77 4.35 -9.65
N VAL A 48 18.83 3.79 -9.06
CA VAL A 48 18.94 3.63 -7.61
C VAL A 48 19.30 4.98 -7.00
N ALA A 49 18.54 5.39 -5.98
CA ALA A 49 18.82 6.62 -5.27
C ALA A 49 20.12 6.52 -4.44
N PRO A 50 20.85 7.63 -4.23
CA PRO A 50 22.19 7.62 -3.65
C PRO A 50 22.32 6.85 -2.32
N HIS A 51 21.32 6.95 -1.45
CA HIS A 51 21.32 6.37 -0.11
C HIS A 51 20.52 5.07 -0.01
N ALA A 52 20.04 4.51 -1.12
CA ALA A 52 19.15 3.34 -1.11
C ALA A 52 19.80 2.04 -0.57
N LEU A 53 21.14 1.97 -0.54
CA LEU A 53 21.91 0.85 -0.01
C LEU A 53 22.59 1.16 1.33
N ASP A 54 22.35 2.34 1.90
CA ASP A 54 22.92 2.71 3.18
C ASP A 54 22.32 1.86 4.31
N THR A 55 23.07 1.77 5.39
CA THR A 55 22.61 1.19 6.66
C THR A 55 22.93 2.16 7.78
N HIS A 56 22.02 2.29 8.75
CA HIS A 56 22.28 3.17 9.88
C HIS A 56 23.40 2.55 10.74
N PRO A 57 24.39 3.34 11.20
CA PRO A 57 25.57 2.82 11.91
C PRO A 57 25.30 2.17 13.28
N GLU A 58 24.07 2.25 13.79
CA GLU A 58 23.71 1.84 15.16
C GLU A 58 22.35 1.13 15.18
N LEU A 59 21.41 1.60 14.37
CA LEU A 59 20.06 1.07 14.26
C LEU A 59 19.93 0.22 12.99
N ASP A 60 20.41 -1.01 13.06
CA ASP A 60 20.50 -1.95 11.93
C ASP A 60 19.19 -2.23 11.18
N HIS A 61 18.04 -1.89 11.75
CA HIS A 61 16.72 -1.98 11.14
C HIS A 61 16.38 -0.83 10.18
N LEU A 62 17.26 0.16 9.98
CA LEU A 62 17.05 1.34 9.13
C LEU A 62 18.01 1.38 7.93
N ALA A 63 17.50 1.76 6.76
CA ALA A 63 18.28 2.02 5.54
C ALA A 63 19.00 3.39 5.57
N GLY A 64 19.82 3.64 6.58
CA GLY A 64 20.55 4.91 6.73
C GLY A 64 19.84 5.93 7.63
N ALA A 65 20.30 7.19 7.58
CA ALA A 65 19.76 8.29 8.38
C ALA A 65 18.37 8.73 7.88
N ASP A 66 17.58 9.38 8.74
CA ASP A 66 16.23 9.83 8.37
C ASP A 66 16.28 10.91 7.29
N GLU A 67 17.23 11.82 7.37
CA GLU A 67 17.45 12.92 6.42
C GLU A 67 17.86 12.42 5.04
N ASP A 68 18.69 11.38 4.98
CA ASP A 68 19.17 10.80 3.72
C ASP A 68 18.04 10.04 3.00
N ARG A 69 17.28 9.23 3.75
CA ARG A 69 16.09 8.55 3.23
C ARG A 69 15.02 9.54 2.76
N ALA A 70 14.82 10.64 3.49
CA ALA A 70 13.92 11.73 3.08
C ALA A 70 14.40 12.44 1.83
N ARG A 71 15.70 12.76 1.75
CA ARG A 71 16.32 13.43 0.61
C ARG A 71 16.16 12.61 -0.66
N ASP A 72 16.47 11.31 -0.62
CA ASP A 72 16.33 10.42 -1.77
C ASP A 72 14.90 10.42 -2.34
N LEU A 73 13.90 10.33 -1.45
CA LEU A 73 12.49 10.39 -1.87
C LEU A 73 12.11 11.78 -2.41
N GLN A 74 12.54 12.85 -1.74
CA GLN A 74 12.22 14.23 -2.13
C GLN A 74 12.81 14.57 -3.50
N GLU A 75 14.09 14.25 -3.71
CA GLU A 75 14.80 14.53 -4.97
C GLU A 75 14.23 13.68 -6.11
N ALA A 76 14.01 12.38 -5.89
CA ALA A 76 13.37 11.51 -6.87
C ALA A 76 11.96 12.00 -7.27
N TRP A 77 11.16 12.45 -6.30
CA TRP A 77 9.81 12.95 -6.59
C TRP A 77 9.81 14.31 -7.29
N CYS A 78 10.73 15.21 -6.94
CA CYS A 78 10.77 16.55 -7.52
C CYS A 78 11.55 16.61 -8.84
N ASP A 79 12.28 15.56 -9.23
CA ASP A 79 12.94 15.48 -10.52
C ASP A 79 11.90 15.33 -11.66
N PRO A 80 11.82 16.29 -12.59
CA PRO A 80 10.88 16.21 -13.71
C PRO A 80 11.23 15.10 -14.71
N SER A 81 12.43 14.53 -14.68
CA SER A 81 12.85 13.41 -15.53
C SER A 81 12.43 12.03 -15.00
N VAL A 82 12.00 11.93 -13.74
CA VAL A 82 11.55 10.68 -13.12
C VAL A 82 10.06 10.48 -13.36
N ASP A 83 9.64 9.33 -13.91
CA ASP A 83 8.23 9.02 -14.17
C ASP A 83 7.56 8.30 -12.98
N ALA A 84 8.36 7.53 -12.23
CA ALA A 84 7.88 6.72 -11.10
C ALA A 84 8.90 6.63 -9.97
N VAL A 85 8.40 6.44 -8.75
CA VAL A 85 9.19 6.13 -7.57
C VAL A 85 8.71 4.79 -7.00
N LEU A 86 9.58 3.78 -7.01
CA LEU A 86 9.33 2.46 -6.45
C LEU A 86 10.15 2.28 -5.17
N CYS A 87 9.51 1.81 -4.10
CA CYS A 87 10.24 1.48 -2.87
C CYS A 87 11.01 0.18 -3.06
N ALA A 88 12.27 0.17 -2.63
CA ALA A 88 13.13 -1.01 -2.67
C ALA A 88 12.64 -2.08 -1.69
N ARG A 89 12.28 -1.69 -0.47
CA ARG A 89 11.81 -2.56 0.59
C ARG A 89 11.07 -1.76 1.67
N GLY A 90 10.22 -2.44 2.42
CA GLY A 90 9.65 -1.95 3.68
C GLY A 90 10.59 -2.22 4.85
N GLY A 91 10.02 -2.55 6.01
CA GLY A 91 10.78 -2.73 7.24
C GLY A 91 10.28 -1.77 8.30
N TYR A 92 11.12 -0.83 8.71
CA TYR A 92 10.74 0.21 9.65
C TYR A 92 11.42 1.53 9.30
N GLY A 93 10.73 2.64 9.55
CA GLY A 93 11.34 3.97 9.62
C GLY A 93 10.70 5.02 8.74
N ALA A 94 9.68 4.70 7.93
CA ALA A 94 8.96 5.70 7.14
C ALA A 94 8.32 6.79 8.03
N HIS A 95 7.80 6.40 9.20
CA HIS A 95 7.30 7.33 10.22
C HIS A 95 8.32 8.36 10.69
N ARG A 96 9.61 8.00 10.72
CA ARG A 96 10.67 8.91 11.21
C ARG A 96 10.99 10.02 10.22
N MET A 97 10.84 9.72 8.93
CA MET A 97 11.26 10.62 7.85
C MET A 97 10.10 11.36 7.16
N VAL A 98 8.85 10.93 7.34
CA VAL A 98 7.68 11.50 6.65
C VAL A 98 7.50 13.01 6.88
N ASP A 99 7.89 13.52 8.04
CA ASP A 99 7.77 14.94 8.40
C ASP A 99 8.99 15.78 7.98
N LEU A 100 10.05 15.15 7.47
CA LEU A 100 11.22 15.83 6.90
C LEU A 100 10.99 16.25 5.43
N LEU A 101 10.00 15.66 4.77
CA LEU A 101 9.66 15.94 3.37
C LEU A 101 8.96 17.29 3.22
N ASP A 102 9.33 18.04 2.17
CA ASP A 102 8.60 19.21 1.72
C ASP A 102 7.40 18.77 0.87
N TRP A 103 6.29 18.51 1.56
CA TRP A 103 5.03 18.14 0.94
C TRP A 103 4.45 19.21 0.03
N SER A 104 4.84 20.49 0.20
CA SER A 104 4.41 21.56 -0.70
C SER A 104 5.12 21.47 -2.05
N ALA A 105 6.43 21.17 -2.04
CA ALA A 105 7.22 20.90 -3.24
C ALA A 105 6.76 19.61 -3.94
N ILE A 106 6.48 18.54 -3.18
CA ILE A 106 5.92 17.28 -3.71
C ILE A 106 4.60 17.56 -4.43
N ARG A 107 3.69 18.31 -3.81
CA ARG A 107 2.41 18.69 -4.41
C ARG A 107 2.60 19.53 -5.68
N ALA A 108 3.55 20.47 -5.66
CA ALA A 108 3.85 21.33 -6.80
C ALA A 108 4.46 20.56 -8.00
N ALA A 109 5.22 19.49 -7.74
CA ALA A 109 5.78 18.62 -8.77
C ALA A 109 4.73 17.77 -9.50
N GLY A 110 3.53 17.61 -8.92
CA GLY A 110 2.43 16.84 -9.49
C GLY A 110 2.50 15.33 -9.18
N PRO A 111 1.47 14.58 -9.56
CA PRO A 111 1.39 13.15 -9.27
C PRO A 111 2.35 12.34 -10.15
N LYS A 112 3.14 11.47 -9.53
CA LYS A 112 3.95 10.41 -10.15
C LYS A 112 3.49 9.04 -9.64
N VAL A 113 3.87 7.97 -10.33
CA VAL A 113 3.60 6.62 -9.83
C VAL A 113 4.40 6.40 -8.54
N PHE A 114 3.74 5.97 -7.47
CA PHE A 114 4.36 5.56 -6.21
C PHE A 114 3.96 4.13 -5.87
N VAL A 115 4.93 3.24 -5.63
CA VAL A 115 4.67 1.83 -5.30
C VAL A 115 5.41 1.42 -4.03
N GLY A 116 4.66 0.78 -3.12
CA GLY A 116 5.21 0.05 -1.98
C GLY A 116 4.11 -0.53 -1.11
N TYR A 117 4.47 -1.27 -0.06
CA TYR A 117 3.52 -1.82 0.92
C TYR A 117 4.18 -1.90 2.30
N SER A 118 3.51 -2.47 3.32
CA SER A 118 4.05 -2.59 4.68
C SER A 118 4.28 -1.22 5.34
N ASP A 119 5.47 -0.94 5.90
CA ASP A 119 5.87 0.36 6.49
C ASP A 119 5.66 1.56 5.54
N ILE A 120 5.62 1.33 4.22
CA ILE A 120 5.33 2.37 3.21
C ILE A 120 3.88 2.91 3.32
N THR A 121 3.00 2.23 4.05
CA THR A 121 1.64 2.69 4.38
C THR A 121 1.61 4.13 4.90
N VAL A 122 2.62 4.50 5.70
CA VAL A 122 2.78 5.87 6.21
C VAL A 122 2.89 6.89 5.07
N LEU A 123 3.68 6.57 4.05
CA LEU A 123 3.86 7.44 2.89
C LEU A 123 2.62 7.45 2.01
N HIS A 124 1.90 6.32 1.87
CA HIS A 124 0.61 6.29 1.16
C HIS A 124 -0.41 7.26 1.78
N GLU A 125 -0.55 7.23 3.11
CA GLU A 125 -1.41 8.19 3.83
C GLU A 125 -0.92 9.63 3.66
N ALA A 126 0.39 9.85 3.73
CA ALA A 126 0.95 11.19 3.57
C ALA A 126 0.77 11.75 2.14
N PHE A 127 0.96 10.95 1.10
CA PHE A 127 0.64 11.34 -0.28
C PHE A 127 -0.83 11.68 -0.44
N ALA A 128 -1.73 10.89 0.17
CA ALA A 128 -3.15 11.16 0.12
C ALA A 128 -3.52 12.47 0.81
N LEU A 129 -3.10 12.65 2.07
CA LEU A 129 -3.53 13.75 2.92
C LEU A 129 -2.80 15.06 2.61
N ARG A 130 -1.51 14.98 2.26
CA ARG A 130 -0.62 16.14 2.16
C ARG A 130 -0.34 16.55 0.72
N ALA A 131 -0.39 15.63 -0.24
CA ALA A 131 -0.22 15.92 -1.66
C ALA A 131 -1.53 15.83 -2.48
N GLY A 132 -2.50 15.02 -2.04
CA GLY A 132 -3.74 14.77 -2.77
C GLY A 132 -3.58 13.78 -3.93
N PHE A 133 -2.62 12.86 -3.83
CA PHE A 133 -2.24 11.94 -4.90
C PHE A 133 -2.62 10.51 -4.57
N SER A 134 -3.13 9.77 -5.56
CA SER A 134 -3.32 8.33 -5.46
C SER A 134 -1.98 7.61 -5.51
N THR A 135 -1.87 6.47 -4.84
CA THR A 135 -0.67 5.63 -4.84
C THR A 135 -1.03 4.17 -5.09
N LEU A 136 -0.02 3.32 -5.29
CA LEU A 136 -0.21 1.88 -5.48
C LEU A 136 0.35 1.14 -4.27
N HIS A 137 -0.54 0.50 -3.51
CA HIS A 137 -0.14 -0.50 -2.54
C HIS A 137 0.26 -1.77 -3.28
N GLY A 138 1.56 -2.03 -3.42
CA GLY A 138 2.06 -3.09 -4.31
C GLY A 138 3.47 -3.55 -3.97
N PRO A 139 3.95 -4.60 -4.64
CA PRO A 139 5.22 -5.24 -4.33
C PRO A 139 6.41 -4.29 -4.51
N MET A 140 7.47 -4.51 -3.74
CA MET A 140 8.68 -3.68 -3.70
C MET A 140 9.85 -4.38 -4.38
N VAL A 141 10.78 -3.59 -4.94
CA VAL A 141 11.78 -4.07 -5.91
C VAL A 141 12.66 -5.20 -5.36
N ALA A 142 12.99 -5.17 -4.07
CA ALA A 142 13.88 -6.13 -3.43
C ALA A 142 13.16 -7.14 -2.51
N THR A 143 11.84 -7.34 -2.65
CA THR A 143 11.11 -8.34 -1.86
C THR A 143 11.09 -9.71 -2.55
N GLU A 144 11.16 -10.77 -1.75
CA GLU A 144 11.18 -12.15 -2.27
C GLU A 144 9.96 -12.48 -3.13
N VAL A 145 8.77 -12.00 -2.75
CA VAL A 145 7.54 -12.20 -3.53
C VAL A 145 7.64 -11.58 -4.92
N PHE A 146 8.17 -10.36 -5.03
CA PHE A 146 8.37 -9.71 -6.33
C PHE A 146 9.39 -10.47 -7.19
N LEU A 147 10.45 -10.99 -6.57
CA LEU A 147 11.53 -11.69 -7.28
C LEU A 147 11.16 -13.11 -7.74
N LYS A 148 10.07 -13.70 -7.22
CA LYS A 148 9.76 -15.13 -7.41
C LYS A 148 8.37 -15.39 -7.98
N ASP A 149 7.39 -14.56 -7.68
CA ASP A 149 6.00 -14.81 -8.06
C ASP A 149 5.62 -14.08 -9.35
N ALA A 150 5.38 -14.86 -10.40
CA ALA A 150 4.99 -14.33 -11.71
C ALA A 150 3.62 -13.63 -11.69
N ALA A 151 2.69 -14.06 -10.81
CA ALA A 151 1.38 -13.43 -10.69
C ALA A 151 1.50 -12.01 -10.11
N THR A 152 2.33 -11.86 -9.07
CA THR A 152 2.70 -10.55 -8.48
C THR A 152 3.36 -9.64 -9.50
N GLN A 153 4.34 -10.15 -10.26
CA GLN A 153 5.01 -9.40 -11.33
C GLN A 153 4.02 -8.94 -12.40
N GLN A 154 3.17 -9.85 -12.89
CA GLN A 154 2.17 -9.55 -13.91
C GLN A 154 1.13 -8.53 -13.41
N ALA A 155 0.67 -8.66 -12.15
CA ALA A 155 -0.30 -7.73 -11.58
C ALA A 155 0.26 -6.30 -11.50
N LEU A 156 1.51 -6.16 -11.03
CA LEU A 156 2.17 -4.84 -11.03
C LEU A 156 2.39 -4.34 -12.45
N TRP A 157 2.93 -5.15 -13.36
CA TRP A 157 3.18 -4.77 -14.74
C TRP A 157 1.90 -4.29 -15.44
N SER A 158 0.81 -5.07 -15.36
CA SER A 158 -0.48 -4.68 -15.95
C SER A 158 -0.99 -3.38 -15.35
N THR A 159 -0.80 -3.14 -14.05
CA THR A 159 -1.23 -1.89 -13.41
C THR A 159 -0.42 -0.69 -13.91
N LEU A 160 0.88 -0.89 -14.17
CA LEU A 160 1.80 0.17 -14.61
C LEU A 160 1.64 0.52 -16.09
N PHE A 161 1.41 -0.45 -16.96
CA PHE A 161 1.41 -0.27 -18.43
C PHE A 161 0.02 -0.31 -19.05
N GLU A 162 -0.88 -1.13 -18.49
CA GLU A 162 -2.21 -1.41 -19.03
C GLU A 162 -3.31 -1.32 -17.96
N PRO A 163 -3.41 -0.22 -17.19
CA PRO A 163 -4.30 -0.12 -16.03
C PRO A 163 -5.80 -0.38 -16.34
N GLU A 164 -6.26 -0.28 -17.59
CA GLU A 164 -7.61 -0.68 -18.00
C GLU A 164 -7.84 -2.19 -17.93
N SER A 165 -6.80 -3.00 -18.15
CA SER A 165 -6.89 -4.46 -18.21
C SER A 165 -6.98 -5.09 -16.82
N VAL A 166 -6.57 -4.36 -15.78
CA VAL A 166 -6.53 -4.82 -14.38
C VAL A 166 -7.28 -3.85 -13.46
N ARG A 167 -8.62 -3.95 -13.47
CA ARG A 167 -9.48 -3.17 -12.58
C ARG A 167 -10.12 -3.96 -11.45
N THR A 168 -10.24 -5.28 -11.62
CA THR A 168 -10.90 -6.17 -10.66
C THR A 168 -9.86 -7.02 -9.96
N LEU A 169 -9.80 -6.89 -8.63
CA LEU A 169 -8.95 -7.66 -7.73
C LEU A 169 -9.80 -8.68 -6.97
N GLY A 170 -9.17 -9.77 -6.53
CA GLY A 170 -9.80 -10.83 -5.74
C GLY A 170 -9.30 -12.20 -6.16
N LEU A 171 -8.64 -12.92 -5.26
CA LEU A 171 -8.28 -14.32 -5.50
C LEU A 171 -9.49 -15.25 -5.38
N GLU A 172 -9.33 -16.49 -5.81
CA GLU A 172 -10.35 -17.54 -5.60
C GLU A 172 -10.57 -17.84 -4.11
N ALA A 173 -9.53 -17.63 -3.28
CA ALA A 173 -9.61 -17.79 -1.83
C ALA A 173 -10.37 -16.67 -1.12
N ALA A 174 -10.71 -15.58 -1.82
CA ALA A 174 -11.38 -14.44 -1.20
C ALA A 174 -12.83 -14.79 -0.85
N VAL A 175 -13.20 -14.62 0.42
CA VAL A 175 -14.54 -14.97 0.93
C VAL A 175 -15.19 -13.83 1.69
N ALA A 176 -16.51 -13.84 1.74
CA ALA A 176 -17.28 -12.85 2.46
C ALA A 176 -17.32 -13.20 3.95
N LEU A 177 -16.78 -12.32 4.79
CA LEU A 177 -16.96 -12.38 6.23
C LEU A 177 -18.30 -11.74 6.63
N VAL A 178 -18.62 -10.60 6.02
CA VAL A 178 -19.93 -9.97 6.05
C VAL A 178 -20.39 -9.73 4.61
N PRO A 179 -21.45 -10.40 4.14
CA PRO A 179 -21.95 -10.20 2.80
C PRO A 179 -22.50 -8.78 2.57
N GLY A 180 -22.43 -8.32 1.33
CA GLY A 180 -22.98 -7.04 0.91
C GLY A 180 -22.23 -6.46 -0.29
N ARG A 181 -22.65 -5.26 -0.69
CA ARG A 181 -22.01 -4.51 -1.77
C ARG A 181 -21.87 -3.06 -1.35
N ALA A 182 -20.68 -2.51 -1.52
CA ALA A 182 -20.36 -1.14 -1.15
C ALA A 182 -19.58 -0.43 -2.25
N ARG A 183 -19.72 0.89 -2.30
CA ARG A 183 -18.97 1.77 -3.19
C ARG A 183 -18.28 2.83 -2.33
N GLY A 184 -17.04 3.14 -2.65
CA GLY A 184 -16.28 4.14 -1.90
C GLY A 184 -14.89 4.40 -2.48
N ILE A 185 -14.09 5.18 -1.77
CA ILE A 185 -12.70 5.47 -2.13
C ILE A 185 -11.76 4.53 -1.39
N THR A 186 -10.89 3.82 -2.11
CA THR A 186 -9.90 2.92 -1.49
C THR A 186 -8.91 3.71 -0.64
N TYR A 187 -8.58 3.21 0.55
CA TYR A 187 -7.51 3.75 1.40
C TYR A 187 -7.03 2.67 2.37
N GLY A 188 -5.83 2.81 2.92
CA GLY A 188 -5.31 1.93 3.96
C GLY A 188 -3.93 1.37 3.64
N GLY A 189 -3.69 0.10 4.02
CA GLY A 189 -2.39 -0.56 4.00
C GLY A 189 -2.21 -1.43 5.25
N CYS A 190 -1.05 -1.35 5.88
CA CYS A 190 -0.73 -2.14 7.07
C CYS A 190 -1.51 -1.62 8.30
N ALA A 191 -2.34 -2.47 8.93
CA ALA A 191 -3.27 -2.05 9.97
C ALA A 191 -2.57 -1.49 11.22
N SER A 192 -1.47 -2.11 11.63
CA SER A 192 -0.59 -1.68 12.72
C SER A 192 -0.03 -0.27 12.49
N LEU A 193 0.37 0.04 11.26
CA LEU A 193 0.92 1.34 10.88
C LEU A 193 -0.15 2.43 10.84
N LEU A 194 -1.35 2.11 10.33
CA LEU A 194 -2.50 3.03 10.38
C LEU A 194 -2.87 3.36 11.83
N ALA A 195 -2.85 2.37 12.72
CA ALA A 195 -3.12 2.58 14.14
C ALA A 195 -2.01 3.35 14.85
N ALA A 196 -0.75 3.16 14.44
CA ALA A 196 0.41 3.89 14.96
C ALA A 196 0.40 5.36 14.53
N ASP A 197 0.02 5.65 13.28
CA ASP A 197 -0.13 7.03 12.78
C ASP A 197 -1.29 7.75 13.47
N ALA A 198 -2.35 7.02 13.81
CA ALA A 198 -3.55 7.61 14.35
C ALA A 198 -3.28 8.37 15.66
N GLY A 199 -3.59 9.67 15.65
CA GLY A 199 -3.35 10.61 16.75
C GLY A 199 -2.17 11.55 16.53
N THR A 200 -1.38 11.40 15.45
CA THR A 200 -0.40 12.42 15.06
C THR A 200 -1.10 13.66 14.48
N PRO A 201 -0.48 14.86 14.51
CA PRO A 201 -1.11 16.10 14.01
C PRO A 201 -1.52 16.08 12.53
N ARG A 202 -1.00 15.13 11.75
CA ARG A 202 -1.24 14.99 10.30
C ARG A 202 -1.94 13.68 9.94
N ALA A 203 -2.34 12.89 10.94
CA ALA A 203 -3.07 11.66 10.73
C ALA A 203 -4.45 11.91 10.12
N ARG A 204 -4.97 10.90 9.43
CA ARG A 204 -6.35 10.90 8.94
C ARG A 204 -7.32 11.02 10.12
N THR A 205 -8.20 12.02 10.08
CA THR A 205 -9.21 12.24 11.12
C THR A 205 -10.61 11.74 10.73
N SER A 206 -10.78 11.30 9.48
CA SER A 206 -12.05 10.78 8.97
C SER A 206 -11.80 9.98 7.69
N ALA A 207 -12.56 8.89 7.53
CA ALA A 207 -12.52 8.04 6.35
C ALA A 207 -13.95 7.74 5.83
N GLU A 208 -14.88 8.65 6.07
CA GLU A 208 -16.27 8.50 5.67
C GLU A 208 -16.38 8.24 4.16
N GLY A 209 -17.16 7.23 3.75
CA GLY A 209 -17.27 6.80 2.35
C GLY A 209 -16.03 6.04 1.81
N GLY A 210 -15.07 5.71 2.67
CA GLY A 210 -13.89 4.93 2.30
C GLY A 210 -14.15 3.42 2.25
N LEU A 211 -13.44 2.73 1.35
CA LEU A 211 -13.25 1.28 1.41
C LEU A 211 -11.92 1.00 2.08
N PHE A 212 -11.97 0.47 3.31
CA PHE A 212 -10.81 0.29 4.17
C PHE A 212 -10.05 -0.98 3.78
N VAL A 213 -8.94 -0.81 3.08
CA VAL A 213 -8.08 -1.88 2.57
C VAL A 213 -6.99 -2.13 3.60
N ILE A 214 -6.99 -3.31 4.23
CA ILE A 214 -6.05 -3.63 5.31
C ILE A 214 -5.40 -5.00 5.17
N GLU A 215 -4.16 -5.07 5.61
CA GLU A 215 -3.36 -6.27 5.75
C GLU A 215 -2.40 -6.08 6.93
N ASP A 216 -1.73 -7.14 7.39
CA ASP A 216 -0.65 -7.01 8.36
C ASP A 216 0.27 -8.24 8.34
N THR A 217 1.41 -8.15 9.02
CA THR A 217 2.32 -9.29 9.17
C THR A 217 2.98 -9.36 10.53
N GLY A 218 3.15 -10.58 11.06
CA GLY A 218 3.82 -10.80 12.33
C GLY A 218 3.03 -10.34 13.57
N GLU A 219 1.76 -9.97 13.40
CA GLU A 219 0.89 -9.53 14.49
C GLU A 219 0.04 -10.69 15.01
N GLU A 220 0.37 -11.19 16.20
CA GLU A 220 -0.42 -12.25 16.86
C GLU A 220 -1.88 -11.79 17.05
N PRO A 221 -2.86 -12.72 17.12
CA PRO A 221 -4.28 -12.34 17.15
C PRO A 221 -4.66 -11.34 18.25
N TYR A 222 -4.05 -11.44 19.44
CA TYR A 222 -4.31 -10.48 20.52
C TYR A 222 -3.75 -9.07 20.24
N ARG A 223 -2.69 -8.95 19.44
CA ARG A 223 -2.16 -7.65 18.99
C ARG A 223 -3.06 -7.06 17.92
N LEU A 224 -3.53 -7.87 16.97
CA LEU A 224 -4.53 -7.47 15.98
C LEU A 224 -5.81 -6.95 16.65
N ASP A 225 -6.29 -7.64 17.69
CA ASP A 225 -7.42 -7.15 18.49
C ASP A 225 -7.14 -5.76 19.08
N GLY A 226 -5.97 -5.57 19.70
CA GLY A 226 -5.55 -4.26 20.21
C GLY A 226 -5.50 -3.16 19.14
N ILE A 227 -4.97 -3.48 17.95
CA ILE A 227 -4.87 -2.57 16.80
C ILE A 227 -6.27 -2.16 16.32
N LEU A 228 -7.14 -3.13 16.02
CA LEU A 228 -8.49 -2.87 15.54
C LEU A 228 -9.36 -2.18 16.59
N THR A 229 -9.25 -2.60 17.86
CA THR A 229 -9.91 -1.96 19.00
C THR A 229 -9.48 -0.50 19.14
N ARG A 230 -8.19 -0.17 18.93
CA ARG A 230 -7.74 1.22 18.92
C ARG A 230 -8.40 2.01 17.80
N LEU A 231 -8.38 1.50 16.56
CA LEU A 231 -8.98 2.17 15.39
C LEU A 231 -10.49 2.43 15.59
N LEU A 232 -11.21 1.47 16.15
CA LEU A 232 -12.62 1.63 16.53
C LEU A 232 -12.81 2.72 17.59
N ARG A 233 -12.02 2.67 18.68
CA ARG A 233 -12.18 3.59 19.82
C ARG A 233 -11.90 5.05 19.50
N ILE A 234 -11.07 5.31 18.51
CA ILE A 234 -10.76 6.68 18.06
C ILE A 234 -11.68 7.15 16.93
N GLY A 235 -12.65 6.33 16.51
CA GLY A 235 -13.58 6.66 15.43
C GLY A 235 -12.95 6.61 14.03
N ALA A 236 -11.80 5.96 13.85
CA ALA A 236 -11.12 5.91 12.55
C ALA A 236 -11.93 5.11 11.50
N LEU A 237 -12.83 4.24 11.95
CA LEU A 237 -13.71 3.42 11.11
C LEU A 237 -15.13 4.00 11.01
N ASP A 238 -15.39 5.19 11.57
CA ASP A 238 -16.71 5.80 11.52
C ASP A 238 -17.05 6.22 10.08
N GLY A 239 -18.19 5.73 9.58
CA GLY A 239 -18.73 6.10 8.27
C GLY A 239 -18.03 5.45 7.07
N ILE A 240 -17.10 4.52 7.27
CA ILE A 240 -16.52 3.75 6.16
C ILE A 240 -17.60 2.87 5.50
N ALA A 241 -17.44 2.60 4.21
CA ALA A 241 -18.45 1.90 3.41
C ALA A 241 -18.24 0.37 3.37
N GLY A 242 -17.02 -0.11 3.61
CA GLY A 242 -16.69 -1.53 3.58
C GLY A 242 -15.24 -1.79 3.98
N VAL A 243 -14.92 -3.04 4.31
CA VAL A 243 -13.57 -3.46 4.68
C VAL A 243 -13.07 -4.55 3.73
N VAL A 244 -11.84 -4.40 3.28
CA VAL A 244 -11.17 -5.31 2.36
C VAL A 244 -9.91 -5.82 3.06
N CYS A 245 -9.95 -7.06 3.53
CA CYS A 245 -8.81 -7.68 4.19
C CYS A 245 -7.95 -8.43 3.16
N GLY A 246 -6.66 -8.16 3.18
CA GLY A 246 -5.63 -8.86 2.43
C GLY A 246 -5.12 -10.07 3.20
N SER A 247 -3.81 -10.30 3.14
CA SER A 247 -3.12 -11.38 3.84
C SER A 247 -2.76 -11.03 5.28
N TRP A 248 -2.64 -12.06 6.12
CA TRP A 248 -2.22 -11.96 7.53
C TRP A 248 -0.99 -12.85 7.80
N GLU A 249 0.06 -12.66 6.99
CA GLU A 249 1.24 -13.52 6.99
C GLU A 249 1.95 -13.49 8.35
N ALA A 250 2.28 -14.66 8.90
CA ALA A 250 2.92 -14.80 10.21
C ALA A 250 2.14 -14.17 11.39
N CYS A 251 0.83 -13.94 11.26
CA CYS A 251 -0.05 -13.43 12.32
C CYS A 251 -0.63 -14.56 13.22
N GLY A 252 0.02 -15.73 13.24
CA GLY A 252 -0.48 -16.94 13.90
C GLY A 252 -1.48 -17.73 13.04
N PRO A 253 -2.15 -18.75 13.61
CA PRO A 253 -3.15 -19.54 12.90
C PRO A 253 -4.31 -18.68 12.41
N TYR A 254 -4.67 -18.81 11.13
CA TYR A 254 -5.69 -17.96 10.49
C TYR A 254 -7.04 -17.98 11.20
N GLU A 255 -7.47 -19.11 11.78
CA GLU A 255 -8.72 -19.18 12.56
C GLU A 255 -8.76 -18.18 13.73
N GLY A 256 -7.61 -17.93 14.37
CA GLY A 256 -7.50 -16.93 15.43
C GLY A 256 -7.61 -15.50 14.89
N VAL A 257 -6.95 -15.23 13.77
CA VAL A 257 -7.04 -13.95 13.05
C VAL A 257 -8.49 -13.68 12.63
N ARG A 258 -9.11 -14.65 11.94
CA ARG A 258 -10.48 -14.58 11.45
C ARG A 258 -11.48 -14.34 12.58
N ALA A 259 -11.31 -14.98 13.74
CA ALA A 259 -12.15 -14.74 14.90
C ALA A 259 -12.08 -13.28 15.38
N VAL A 260 -10.88 -12.68 15.40
CA VAL A 260 -10.69 -11.27 15.75
C VAL A 260 -11.33 -10.34 14.72
N LEU A 261 -11.11 -10.60 13.41
CA LEU A 261 -11.74 -9.82 12.34
C LEU A 261 -13.27 -9.88 12.42
N ALA A 262 -13.83 -11.07 12.64
CA ALA A 262 -15.28 -11.26 12.77
C ALA A 262 -15.85 -10.47 13.96
N ASP A 263 -15.18 -10.53 15.11
CA ASP A 263 -15.64 -9.88 16.33
C ASP A 263 -15.48 -8.35 16.30
N ARG A 264 -14.40 -7.84 15.72
CA ARG A 264 -14.13 -6.39 15.65
C ARG A 264 -14.83 -5.69 14.47
N LEU A 265 -14.96 -6.36 13.33
CA LEU A 265 -15.46 -5.76 12.08
C LEU A 265 -16.87 -6.23 11.71
N GLY A 266 -17.29 -7.42 12.16
CA GLY A 266 -18.56 -8.03 11.75
C GLY A 266 -19.80 -7.24 12.20
N GLY A 267 -19.69 -6.49 13.30
CA GLY A 267 -20.77 -5.66 13.84
C GLY A 267 -20.95 -4.30 13.17
N LEU A 268 -20.11 -3.93 12.19
CA LEU A 268 -20.12 -2.60 11.58
C LEU A 268 -21.29 -2.37 10.60
N GLY A 269 -22.01 -3.42 10.21
CA GLY A 269 -23.17 -3.31 9.29
C GLY A 269 -22.78 -3.00 7.84
N ILE A 270 -21.53 -3.24 7.46
CA ILE A 270 -20.94 -3.01 6.14
C ILE A 270 -20.29 -4.30 5.62
N PRO A 271 -20.13 -4.47 4.30
CA PRO A 271 -19.48 -5.65 3.75
C PRO A 271 -18.01 -5.74 4.19
N VAL A 272 -17.58 -6.97 4.49
CA VAL A 272 -16.21 -7.31 4.86
C VAL A 272 -15.78 -8.53 4.05
N VAL A 273 -14.71 -8.38 3.28
CA VAL A 273 -14.07 -9.47 2.52
C VAL A 273 -12.76 -9.84 3.18
N GLU A 274 -12.45 -11.13 3.21
CA GLU A 274 -11.17 -11.66 3.69
C GLU A 274 -10.35 -12.33 2.57
N GLU A 275 -9.02 -12.35 2.75
CA GLU A 275 -8.05 -13.00 1.85
C GLU A 275 -8.14 -12.53 0.38
N LEU A 276 -8.29 -11.22 0.13
CA LEU A 276 -8.42 -10.68 -1.24
C LEU A 276 -7.15 -10.89 -2.10
N GLY A 277 -6.00 -11.15 -1.47
CA GLY A 277 -4.74 -11.51 -2.16
C GLY A 277 -3.72 -10.39 -2.35
N PHE A 278 -3.74 -9.38 -1.48
CA PHE A 278 -2.68 -8.37 -1.39
C PHE A 278 -2.05 -8.40 0.00
N GLY A 279 -0.85 -7.85 0.14
CA GLY A 279 -0.10 -7.80 1.40
C GLY A 279 1.15 -8.68 1.39
N HIS A 280 1.51 -9.23 2.54
CA HIS A 280 2.70 -10.04 2.78
C HIS A 280 2.60 -11.53 2.39
N GLY A 281 1.47 -11.96 1.84
CA GLY A 281 1.25 -13.35 1.40
C GLY A 281 2.10 -13.78 0.19
N PRO A 282 1.90 -15.02 -0.29
CA PRO A 282 2.65 -15.60 -1.41
C PRO A 282 2.40 -14.92 -2.76
N THR A 283 1.30 -14.18 -2.88
CA THR A 283 0.99 -13.30 -4.01
C THR A 283 0.62 -11.92 -3.44
N ALA A 284 1.18 -10.87 -4.03
CA ALA A 284 0.94 -9.49 -3.65
C ALA A 284 0.29 -8.74 -4.82
N LEU A 285 -1.04 -8.81 -4.92
CA LEU A 285 -1.79 -7.99 -5.87
C LEU A 285 -1.56 -6.49 -5.60
N THR A 286 -1.52 -5.70 -6.67
CA THR A 286 -1.38 -4.24 -6.57
C THR A 286 -2.75 -3.60 -6.39
N VAL A 287 -2.94 -2.87 -5.28
CA VAL A 287 -4.18 -2.17 -4.95
C VAL A 287 -4.00 -0.66 -5.14
N PRO A 288 -4.76 -0.01 -6.04
CA PRO A 288 -4.74 1.45 -6.12
C PRO A 288 -5.42 2.05 -4.89
N LEU A 289 -4.75 3.00 -4.23
CA LEU A 289 -5.27 3.77 -3.11
C LEU A 289 -5.67 5.17 -3.57
N GLY A 290 -6.79 5.68 -3.08
CA GLY A 290 -7.34 6.98 -3.44
C GLY A 290 -8.23 6.96 -4.68
N VAL A 291 -8.69 5.79 -5.14
CA VAL A 291 -9.54 5.66 -6.33
C VAL A 291 -10.93 5.16 -5.97
N PRO A 292 -11.97 5.56 -6.74
CA PRO A 292 -13.31 5.04 -6.55
C PRO A 292 -13.38 3.56 -6.97
N ALA A 293 -13.98 2.74 -6.12
CA ALA A 293 -14.12 1.31 -6.32
C ALA A 293 -15.44 0.77 -5.76
N VAL A 294 -15.77 -0.46 -6.17
CA VAL A 294 -16.89 -1.24 -5.68
C VAL A 294 -16.37 -2.52 -5.04
N LEU A 295 -16.74 -2.74 -3.78
CA LEU A 295 -16.56 -4.00 -3.07
C LEU A 295 -17.80 -4.85 -3.24
N ASP A 296 -17.63 -6.09 -3.72
CA ASP A 296 -18.69 -7.08 -3.86
C ASP A 296 -18.34 -8.31 -3.01
N ALA A 297 -19.21 -8.62 -2.04
CA ALA A 297 -19.11 -9.73 -1.10
C ALA A 297 -20.43 -10.53 -1.13
N PRO A 298 -20.61 -11.41 -2.12
CA PRO A 298 -21.91 -12.04 -2.34
C PRO A 298 -22.24 -13.08 -1.25
N ALA A 299 -23.51 -13.15 -0.85
CA ALA A 299 -23.97 -14.02 0.24
C ALA A 299 -24.05 -15.51 -0.13
N ASP A 300 -24.01 -15.82 -1.42
CA ASP A 300 -24.13 -17.18 -1.97
C ASP A 300 -22.77 -17.89 -2.13
N GLY A 301 -21.69 -17.30 -1.63
CA GLY A 301 -20.33 -17.83 -1.78
C GLY A 301 -19.72 -17.58 -3.16
N GLY A 302 -20.32 -16.68 -3.96
CA GLY A 302 -19.69 -16.18 -5.17
C GLY A 302 -18.34 -15.50 -4.90
N ARG A 303 -17.56 -15.27 -5.97
CA ARG A 303 -16.23 -14.66 -5.87
C ARG A 303 -16.33 -13.23 -5.31
N CYS A 304 -15.63 -12.99 -4.21
CA CYS A 304 -15.50 -11.65 -3.67
C CYS A 304 -14.54 -10.81 -4.52
N THR A 305 -14.88 -9.56 -4.78
CA THR A 305 -14.06 -8.68 -5.63
C THR A 305 -13.98 -7.26 -5.14
N LEU A 306 -12.86 -6.61 -5.42
CA LEU A 306 -12.70 -5.16 -5.35
C LEU A 306 -12.46 -4.66 -6.78
N THR A 307 -13.42 -3.91 -7.33
CA THR A 307 -13.35 -3.40 -8.71
C THR A 307 -13.21 -1.89 -8.71
N SER A 308 -12.07 -1.39 -9.19
CA SER A 308 -11.86 0.05 -9.42
C SER A 308 -12.76 0.53 -10.55
N GLU A 309 -13.54 1.59 -10.31
CA GLU A 309 -14.44 2.17 -11.32
C GLU A 309 -13.66 2.88 -12.42
N VAL A 310 -12.47 3.36 -12.09
CA VAL A 310 -11.51 3.97 -13.01
C VAL A 310 -10.20 3.17 -13.01
N PRO A 311 -9.41 3.21 -14.11
CA PRO A 311 -8.07 2.64 -14.11
C PRO A 311 -7.19 3.25 -13.01
N ALA A 312 -6.25 2.49 -12.48
CA ALA A 312 -5.34 2.97 -11.42
C ALA A 312 -4.52 4.19 -11.87
N LEU A 313 -4.09 4.21 -13.14
CA LEU A 313 -3.29 5.25 -13.77
C LEU A 313 -3.99 5.80 -15.02
N LEU A 314 -3.60 6.99 -15.48
CA LEU A 314 -4.15 7.64 -16.69
C LEU A 314 -3.55 7.06 -17.98
#